data_AF-A0A969P3Z0-F1
#
_entry.id   AF-A0A969P3Z0-F1
#
_cell.length_a   1.000
_cell.length_b   1.000
_cell.length_c   1.000
_cell.angle_alpha   90.00
_cell.angle_beta   90.00
_cell.angle_gamma   90.00
#
_symmetry.space_group_name_H-M   'P 1'
#
loop_
_entity.id
_entity.type
_entity.pdbx_description
1 polymer ?
#
loop_
_entity_poly.entity_id
_entity_poly.type
_entity_poly.pdbx_seq_one_letter_code
_entity_poly.pdbx_strand_id
1 'polypeptide(L)'
;MAALKASEQGLVKIKQARNERGWKVESPHWLWESSRSLDPTRNWEIEKTVAAGVSLGTWKRFLAGKPIRTEVFQAFCQALRLSWEEVAERGYKPAASETEQMLAQRSEEATLFLDWDVHRMSLFSMDGLKS
;
A
#
# COMPACT_ATOMS: atom_id res chain seq x y z
N MET A 1 -5.67 -5.71 -2.73
CA MET A 1 -6.12 -4.99 -1.52
C MET A 1 -5.41 -3.66 -1.49
N ALA A 2 -6.14 -2.56 -1.29
CA ALA A 2 -5.53 -1.25 -1.15
C ALA A 2 -4.72 -1.18 0.16
N ALA A 3 -3.66 -0.38 0.15
CA ALA A 3 -2.84 -0.12 1.31
C ALA A 3 -2.73 1.39 1.52
N LEU A 4 -2.68 1.80 2.78
CA LEU A 4 -2.47 3.18 3.19
C LEU A 4 -1.19 3.28 4.02
N LYS A 5 -0.50 4.41 3.89
CA LYS A 5 0.57 4.82 4.79
C LYS A 5 0.24 6.19 5.37
N ALA A 6 0.73 6.46 6.57
CA ALA A 6 0.61 7.80 7.16
C ALA A 6 1.60 8.75 6.46
N SER A 7 1.19 10.01 6.27
CA SER A 7 2.10 11.09 5.89
C SER A 7 3.00 11.46 7.07
N GLU A 8 4.07 12.24 6.82
CA GLU A 8 4.94 12.73 7.90
C GLU A 8 4.17 13.53 8.96
N GLN A 9 3.27 14.41 8.52
CA GLN A 9 2.38 15.15 9.42
C GLN A 9 1.40 14.21 10.16
N GLY A 10 0.88 13.19 9.47
CA GLY A 10 0.04 12.15 10.07
C GLY A 10 0.74 11.39 11.18
N LEU A 11 2.03 11.07 11.03
CA LEU A 11 2.82 10.40 12.06
C LEU A 11 2.97 11.25 13.32
N VAL A 12 3.10 12.58 13.18
CA VAL A 12 3.13 13.50 14.32
C VAL A 12 1.80 13.44 15.08
N LYS A 13 0.66 13.51 14.36
CA LYS A 13 -0.68 13.38 14.95
C LYS A 13 -0.89 12.04 15.65
N ILE A 14 -0.49 10.94 15.03
CA ILE A 14 -0.56 9.58 15.62
C ILE A 14 0.24 9.53 16.92
N LYS A 15 1.48 10.05 16.92
CA LYS A 15 2.34 10.06 18.10
C LYS A 15 1.72 10.88 19.22
N GLN A 16 1.19 12.05 18.91
CA GLN A 16 0.51 12.92 19.88
C GLN A 16 -0.71 12.22 20.48
N ALA A 17 -1.65 11.73 19.66
CA ALA A 17 -2.86 11.07 20.12
C ALA A 17 -2.57 9.83 20.99
N ARG A 18 -1.53 9.06 20.64
CA ARG A 18 -1.08 7.93 21.45
C ARG A 18 -0.56 8.36 22.82
N ASN A 19 0.23 9.43 22.86
CA ASN A 19 0.80 9.96 24.10
C ASN A 19 -0.28 10.55 25.03
N GLU A 20 -1.26 11.28 24.47
CA GLU A 20 -2.39 11.84 25.23
C GLU A 20 -3.23 10.75 25.91
N ARG A 21 -3.31 9.56 25.31
CA ARG A 21 -3.96 8.38 25.91
C ARG A 21 -3.09 7.63 26.92
N GLY A 22 -1.82 7.98 27.05
CA GLY A 22 -0.85 7.24 27.87
C GLY A 22 -0.55 5.84 27.34
N TRP A 23 -0.81 5.57 26.05
CA TRP A 23 -0.64 4.24 25.48
C TRP A 23 0.82 3.98 25.09
N LYS A 24 1.43 2.98 25.73
CA LYS A 24 2.71 2.43 25.28
C LYS A 24 2.54 1.68 23.96
N VAL A 25 3.61 1.54 23.18
CA VAL A 25 3.61 0.77 21.92
C VAL A 25 3.12 -0.66 22.14
N GLU A 26 3.48 -1.26 23.28
CA GLU A 26 3.14 -2.64 23.64
C GLU A 26 1.84 -2.76 24.45
N SER A 27 1.15 -1.64 24.70
CA SER A 27 -0.10 -1.65 25.45
C SER A 27 -1.16 -2.45 24.70
N PRO A 28 -1.86 -3.42 25.32
CA PRO A 28 -2.86 -4.22 24.61
C PRO A 28 -4.11 -3.42 24.22
N HIS A 29 -4.30 -2.20 24.75
CA HIS A 29 -5.50 -1.40 24.53
C HIS A 29 -5.78 -1.12 23.05
N TRP A 30 -4.75 -0.87 22.24
CA TRP A 30 -4.94 -0.63 20.81
C TRP A 30 -5.38 -1.90 20.07
N LEU A 31 -5.04 -3.10 20.53
CA LEU A 31 -5.50 -4.36 19.90
C LEU A 31 -7.02 -4.48 19.98
N TRP A 32 -7.56 -4.28 21.18
CA TRP A 32 -8.99 -4.45 21.47
C TRP A 32 -9.83 -3.36 20.80
N GLU A 33 -9.42 -2.09 20.93
CA GLU A 33 -10.13 -0.95 20.35
C GLU A 33 -10.17 -1.02 18.81
N SER A 34 -9.07 -1.47 18.19
CA SER A 34 -9.00 -1.60 16.73
C SER A 34 -9.79 -2.80 16.22
N SER A 35 -9.79 -3.91 16.96
CA SER A 35 -10.59 -5.09 16.60
C SER A 35 -12.08 -4.79 16.68
N ARG A 36 -12.51 -4.09 17.74
CA ARG A 36 -13.90 -3.63 17.92
C ARG A 36 -14.35 -2.70 16.79
N SER A 37 -13.44 -1.87 16.29
CA SER A 37 -13.71 -0.99 15.14
C SER A 37 -13.92 -1.75 13.83
N LEU A 38 -13.24 -2.89 13.64
CA LEU A 38 -13.34 -3.71 12.43
C LEU A 38 -14.60 -4.59 12.40
N ASP A 39 -14.96 -5.17 13.55
CA ASP A 39 -16.22 -5.92 13.68
C ASP A 39 -16.84 -5.59 15.05
N PRO A 40 -17.81 -4.66 15.10
CA PRO A 40 -18.47 -4.29 16.34
C PRO A 40 -19.48 -5.35 16.81
N THR A 41 -19.86 -6.31 15.95
CA THR A 41 -20.83 -7.36 16.29
C THR A 41 -20.19 -8.55 17.00
N ARG A 42 -18.87 -8.66 16.91
CA ARG A 42 -18.09 -9.76 17.47
C ARG A 42 -17.53 -9.42 18.84
N ASN A 43 -17.68 -10.34 19.80
CA ASN A 43 -17.13 -10.17 21.13
C ASN A 43 -15.69 -10.71 21.21
N TRP A 44 -14.75 -9.86 20.79
CA TRP A 44 -13.31 -10.16 20.75
C TRP A 44 -12.70 -10.58 22.10
N GLU A 45 -13.25 -10.07 23.20
CA GLU A 45 -12.76 -10.37 24.55
C GLU A 45 -13.11 -11.80 24.98
N ILE A 46 -14.34 -12.25 24.67
CA ILE A 46 -14.78 -13.62 24.95
C ILE A 46 -14.00 -14.62 24.08
N GLU A 47 -13.81 -14.30 22.81
CA GLU A 47 -13.11 -15.17 21.87
C GLU A 47 -11.59 -15.19 22.07
N LYS A 48 -11.05 -14.31 22.94
CA LYS A 48 -9.61 -14.13 23.19
C LYS A 48 -8.79 -14.01 21.89
N THR A 49 -9.40 -13.40 20.88
CA THR A 49 -8.82 -13.27 19.53
C THR A 49 -8.89 -11.82 19.08
N VAL A 50 -8.12 -11.50 18.04
CA VAL A 50 -8.04 -10.15 17.46
C VAL A 50 -8.43 -10.19 15.99
N ALA A 51 -8.90 -9.05 15.48
CA ALA A 51 -9.32 -8.96 14.10
C ALA A 51 -8.17 -9.28 13.12
N ALA A 52 -8.52 -9.88 11.99
CA ALA A 52 -7.54 -10.30 11.00
C ALA A 52 -6.67 -9.12 10.53
N GLY A 53 -5.34 -9.28 10.61
CA GLY A 53 -4.38 -8.23 10.24
C GLY A 53 -4.02 -7.26 11.36
N VAL A 54 -4.75 -7.27 12.49
CA VAL A 54 -4.37 -6.55 13.71
C VAL A 54 -3.31 -7.38 14.46
N SER A 55 -2.07 -6.91 14.46
CA SER A 55 -0.96 -7.55 15.16
C SER A 55 0.05 -6.49 15.62
N LEU A 56 0.94 -6.85 16.56
CA LEU A 56 2.01 -5.94 17.00
C LEU A 56 2.93 -5.53 15.84
N GLY A 57 3.17 -6.45 14.89
CA GLY A 57 3.93 -6.16 13.68
C GLY A 57 3.24 -5.11 12.81
N THR A 58 1.94 -5.26 12.56
CA THR A 58 1.16 -4.28 11.78
C THR A 58 1.09 -2.93 12.48
N TRP A 59 0.94 -2.91 13.80
CA TRP A 59 0.95 -1.69 14.61
C TRP A 59 2.29 -0.96 14.54
N LYS A 60 3.42 -1.67 14.69
CA LYS A 60 4.75 -1.08 14.52
C LYS A 60 4.94 -0.50 13.12
N ARG A 61 4.44 -1.19 12.08
CA ARG A 61 4.45 -0.67 10.70
C ARG A 61 3.64 0.62 10.56
N PHE A 62 2.44 0.67 11.13
CA PHE A 62 1.60 1.87 11.15
C PHE A 62 2.31 3.05 11.82
N LEU A 63 2.88 2.84 13.01
CA LEU A 63 3.64 3.86 13.75
C LEU A 63 4.93 4.31 13.04
N ALA A 64 5.48 3.47 12.17
CA ALA A 64 6.66 3.78 11.36
C ALA A 64 6.34 4.37 9.99
N GLY A 65 5.06 4.64 9.68
CA GLY A 65 4.63 5.17 8.37
C GLY A 65 4.81 4.18 7.23
N LYS A 66 4.90 2.88 7.53
CA LYS A 66 4.96 1.83 6.52
C LYS A 66 3.55 1.49 6.04
N PRO A 67 3.37 1.17 4.75
CA PRO A 67 2.06 0.80 4.21
C PRO A 67 1.46 -0.40 4.93
N ILE A 68 0.17 -0.32 5.26
CA ILE A 68 -0.63 -1.40 5.83
C ILE A 68 -2.00 -1.44 5.14
N ARG A 69 -2.77 -2.52 5.33
CA ARG A 69 -4.12 -2.66 4.73
C ARG A 69 -5.03 -1.50 5.14
N THR A 70 -5.83 -1.01 4.20
CA THR A 70 -6.71 0.15 4.38
C THR A 70 -7.63 0.00 5.59
N GLU A 71 -8.27 -1.15 5.75
CA GLU A 71 -9.25 -1.39 6.81
C GLU A 71 -8.56 -1.34 8.19
N VAL A 72 -7.38 -1.95 8.30
CA VAL A 72 -6.58 -1.93 9.53
C VAL A 72 -6.06 -0.52 9.83
N PHE A 73 -5.68 0.24 8.80
CA PHE A 73 -5.26 1.63 8.94
C PHE A 73 -6.38 2.49 9.53
N GLN A 74 -7.59 2.38 8.95
CA GLN A 74 -8.77 3.10 9.42
C GLN A 74 -9.12 2.73 10.87
N ALA A 75 -9.09 1.44 11.20
CA ALA A 75 -9.35 0.96 12.56
C ALA A 75 -8.33 1.50 13.58
N PHE A 76 -7.04 1.55 13.22
CA PHE A 76 -6.01 2.17 14.05
C PHE A 76 -6.23 3.66 14.26
N CYS A 77 -6.60 4.39 13.22
CA CYS A 77 -6.98 5.80 13.34
C CYS A 77 -8.20 5.98 14.26
N GLN A 78 -9.24 5.16 14.11
CA GLN A 78 -10.43 5.19 14.96
C GLN A 78 -10.11 4.88 16.43
N ALA A 79 -9.27 3.88 16.70
CA ALA A 79 -8.80 3.57 18.04
C ALA A 79 -8.08 4.77 18.69
N LEU A 80 -7.39 5.59 17.89
CA LEU A 80 -6.75 6.83 18.33
C LEU A 80 -7.67 8.06 18.31
N ARG A 81 -8.93 7.95 17.85
CA ARG A 81 -9.87 9.07 17.59
C ARG A 81 -9.32 10.09 16.58
N LEU A 82 -8.66 9.60 15.55
CA LEU A 82 -8.18 10.41 14.42
C LEU A 82 -9.01 10.07 13.17
N SER A 83 -9.30 11.08 12.35
CA SER A 83 -9.78 10.84 10.98
C SER A 83 -8.61 10.31 10.16
N TRP A 84 -8.83 9.19 9.45
CA TRP A 84 -7.78 8.54 8.67
C TRP A 84 -7.40 9.40 7.45
N GLU A 85 -8.32 10.19 6.91
CA GLU A 85 -8.13 11.08 5.76
C GLU A 85 -7.14 12.21 6.05
N GLU A 86 -7.06 12.66 7.30
CA GLU A 86 -6.10 13.67 7.73
C GLU A 86 -4.70 13.12 8.04
N VAL A 87 -4.60 11.81 8.21
CA VAL A 87 -3.37 11.11 8.61
C VAL A 87 -2.72 10.42 7.42
N ALA A 88 -3.54 9.91 6.48
CA ALA A 88 -3.08 9.20 5.31
C ALA A 88 -2.30 10.11 4.34
N GLU A 89 -1.27 9.54 3.72
CA GLU A 89 -0.60 10.15 2.58
C GLU A 89 -1.53 10.18 1.36
N ARG A 90 -1.81 11.38 0.86
CA ARG A 90 -2.62 11.54 -0.35
C ARG A 90 -1.85 11.06 -1.57
N GLY A 91 -2.48 10.20 -2.38
CA GLY A 91 -1.87 9.70 -3.61
C GLY A 91 -0.79 8.64 -3.41
N TYR A 92 -0.78 7.95 -2.26
CA TYR A 92 0.06 6.76 -2.12
C TYR A 92 -0.34 5.71 -3.16
N LYS A 93 0.45 5.64 -4.23
CA LYS A 93 0.50 4.47 -5.09
C LYS A 93 1.48 3.50 -4.43
N PRO A 94 1.08 2.25 -4.13
CA PRO A 94 2.08 1.23 -3.87
C PRO A 94 3.04 1.26 -5.06
N ALA A 95 4.34 1.32 -4.80
CA ALA A 95 5.32 1.20 -5.88
C ALA A 95 4.89 -0.02 -6.69
N ALA A 96 4.54 0.21 -7.96
CA ALA A 96 4.12 -0.86 -8.86
C ALA A 96 5.11 -1.99 -8.66
N SER A 97 4.62 -3.21 -8.47
CA SER A 97 5.50 -4.34 -8.19
C SER A 97 6.65 -4.34 -9.21
N GLU A 98 7.87 -4.72 -8.81
CA GLU A 98 9.02 -4.78 -9.74
C GLU A 98 8.65 -5.49 -11.06
N THR A 99 7.74 -6.46 -10.98
CA THR A 99 7.07 -7.13 -12.11
C THR A 99 6.25 -6.22 -13.03
N GLU A 100 5.42 -5.32 -12.49
CA GLU A 100 4.65 -4.35 -13.28
C GLU A 100 5.55 -3.27 -13.90
N GLN A 101 6.62 -2.87 -13.20
CA GLN A 101 7.61 -1.92 -13.73
C GLN A 101 8.44 -2.56 -14.86
N MET A 102 8.88 -3.81 -14.68
CA MET A 102 9.55 -4.59 -15.74
C MET A 102 8.64 -4.85 -16.94
N LEU A 103 7.34 -5.15 -16.72
CA LEU A 103 6.38 -5.37 -17.81
C LEU A 103 6.09 -4.07 -18.59
N ALA A 104 6.02 -2.92 -17.90
CA ALA A 104 5.86 -1.62 -18.55
C ALA A 104 7.09 -1.26 -19.40
N GLN A 105 8.31 -1.39 -18.87
CA GLN A 105 9.55 -1.14 -19.63
C GLN A 105 9.69 -2.06 -20.85
N ARG A 106 9.35 -3.34 -20.71
CA ARG A 106 9.41 -4.31 -21.82
C ARG A 106 8.36 -4.05 -22.91
N SER A 107 7.25 -3.39 -22.58
CA SER A 107 6.23 -3.01 -23.57
C SER A 107 6.65 -1.83 -24.45
N GLU A 108 7.46 -0.91 -23.93
CA GLU A 108 7.99 0.25 -24.68
C GLU A 108 9.14 -0.17 -25.64
N GLU A 109 9.95 -1.17 -25.27
CA GLU A 109 10.99 -1.71 -26.17
C GLU A 109 10.41 -2.58 -27.30
N ALA A 110 9.30 -3.29 -27.05
CA ALA A 110 8.64 -4.10 -28.08
C ALA A 110 8.05 -3.25 -29.21
N THR A 111 7.63 -2.01 -28.92
CA THR A 111 7.17 -1.08 -29.96
C THR A 111 8.30 -0.57 -30.86
N LEU A 112 9.52 -0.45 -30.35
CA LEU A 112 10.69 -0.09 -31.15
C LEU A 112 11.15 -1.24 -32.06
N PHE A 113 10.96 -2.49 -31.63
CA PHE A 113 11.35 -3.67 -32.41
C PHE A 113 10.41 -3.96 -33.59
N LEU A 114 9.13 -3.61 -33.49
CA LEU A 114 8.15 -3.73 -34.58
C LEU A 114 8.29 -2.63 -35.64
N ASP A 115 8.92 -1.49 -35.33
CA ASP A 115 9.13 -0.39 -36.27
C ASP A 115 10.34 -0.62 -37.20
N TRP A 116 11.34 -1.40 -36.76
CA TRP A 116 12.49 -1.80 -37.59
C TRP A 116 12.13 -2.84 -38.67
N ASP A 117 11.14 -3.71 -38.43
CA ASP A 117 10.75 -4.77 -39.37
C ASP A 117 10.04 -4.21 -40.62
N VAL A 118 9.34 -3.08 -40.49
CA VAL A 118 8.65 -2.43 -41.62
C VAL A 118 9.64 -1.74 -42.58
N HIS A 119 10.77 -1.21 -42.08
CA HIS A 119 11.77 -0.54 -42.93
C HIS A 119 12.76 -1.50 -43.59
N ARG A 120 12.99 -2.70 -43.04
CA ARG A 120 13.94 -3.67 -43.62
C ARG A 120 13.36 -4.48 -44.79
N MET A 121 12.03 -4.59 -44.88
CA MET A 121 11.35 -5.30 -45.99
C MET A 121 11.28 -4.50 -47.31
N SER A 122 11.68 -3.22 -47.33
CA SER A 122 11.67 -2.39 -48.54
C SER A 122 12.99 -2.35 -49.33
N LEU A 123 14.08 -2.94 -48.83
CA LEU A 123 15.43 -2.83 -49.45
C LEU A 123 15.92 -4.11 -50.13
N PHE A 124 15.13 -5.17 -50.16
CA PHE A 124 15.45 -6.44 -50.85
C PHE A 124 14.55 -6.64 -52.08
N SER A 125 14.54 -5.68 -53.02
CA SER A 125 13.88 -5.89 -54.32
C SER A 125 14.44 -5.01 -55.43
N MET A 126 15.75 -4.93 -55.62
CA MET A 126 16.34 -4.53 -56.90
C MET A 126 17.71 -5.19 -57.07
N ASP A 127 17.78 -6.25 -57.87
CA ASP A 127 18.86 -6.52 -58.82
C ASP A 127 18.58 -7.87 -59.50
N GLY A 128 17.71 -7.81 -60.51
CA GLY A 128 17.45 -8.89 -61.43
C GLY A 128 17.40 -8.33 -62.85
N LEU A 129 18.54 -7.94 -63.40
CA LEU A 129 18.66 -7.61 -64.82
C LEU A 129 20.08 -7.87 -65.35
N LYS A 130 20.11 -8.52 -66.53
CA LYS A 130 21.22 -8.81 -67.46
C LYS A 130 21.93 -10.15 -67.19
N SER A 131 22.09 -11.06 -68.15
CA SER A 131 21.86 -11.08 -69.61
C SER A 131 21.58 -12.50 -70.07
#